data_AF-A0A2V9S8T8-F1
#
_entry.id   AF-A0A2V9S8T8-F1
#
_cell.length_a   1.000
_cell.length_b   1.000
_cell.length_c   1.000
_cell.angle_alpha   90.00
_cell.angle_beta   90.00
_cell.angle_gamma   90.00
#
_symmetry.space_group_name_H-M   'P 1'
#
loop_
_entity.id
_entity.type
_entity.pdbx_description
1 polymer ?
#
loop_
_entity_poly.entity_id
_entity_poly.type
_entity_poly.pdbx_seq_one_letter_code
_entity_poly.pdbx_strand_id
1 'polypeptide(L)' 'MGTRLIVVSNRLPLTLRRADGRWITERSSGGLASAMNPLLGRSGGDWIGWAGHSGDEEQEERRAVLQDW' A
#
# COMPACT_ATOMS: atom_id res chain seq x y z
N MET A 1 -12.72 8.08 23.27
CA MET A 1 -12.24 7.23 22.18
C MET A 1 -11.98 8.12 20.98
N GLY A 2 -10.76 8.13 20.43
CA GLY A 2 -10.44 8.88 19.22
C GLY A 2 -11.08 8.24 17.99
N THR A 3 -11.35 9.04 16.97
CA THR A 3 -11.90 8.57 15.68
C THR A 3 -10.79 7.89 14.86
N ARG A 4 -11.02 6.64 14.44
CA ARG A 4 -10.14 5.93 13.51
C ARG A 4 -10.50 6.29 12.07
N LEU A 5 -9.53 6.79 11.30
CA LEU A 5 -9.70 7.06 9.87
C LEU A 5 -9.46 5.77 9.07
N ILE A 6 -10.37 5.42 8.17
CA ILE A 6 -10.16 4.32 7.21
C ILE A 6 -10.28 4.89 5.81
N VAL A 7 -9.23 4.75 5.00
CA VAL A 7 -9.22 5.17 3.60
C VAL A 7 -9.37 3.94 2.73
N VAL A 8 -10.40 3.93 1.87
CA VAL A 8 -10.64 2.86 0.90
C VAL A 8 -10.50 3.43 -0.50
N SER A 9 -9.65 2.83 -1.32
CA SER A 9 -9.41 3.25 -2.70
C SER A 9 -9.14 2.05 -3.60
N ASN A 10 -9.27 2.26 -4.92
CA ASN A 10 -8.93 1.24 -5.91
C ASN A 10 -7.45 0.79 -5.86
N ARG A 11 -6.54 1.64 -5.38
CA ARG A 11 -5.09 1.37 -5.37
C ARG A 11 -4.47 1.83 -4.05
N LEU A 12 -3.56 1.03 -3.51
CA LEU A 12 -2.71 1.46 -2.40
C LEU A 12 -1.80 2.63 -2.81
N PRO A 13 -1.29 3.42 -1.85
CA PRO A 13 -0.26 4.43 -2.08
C PRO A 13 1.13 3.81 -2.35
N LEU A 14 1.15 2.58 -2.88
CA LEU A 14 2.30 1.85 -3.34
C LEU A 14 1.93 1.05 -4.59
N THR A 15 2.93 0.62 -5.34
CA THR A 15 2.80 -0.38 -6.39
C THR A 15 3.85 -1.47 -6.19
N LEU A 16 3.43 -2.72 -6.37
CA LEU A 16 4.35 -3.85 -6.50
C LEU A 16 4.92 -3.93 -7.92
N ARG A 17 6.23 -4.08 -8.02
CA ARG A 17 6.94 -4.34 -9.27
C ARG A 17 7.91 -5.50 -9.10
N ARG A 18 8.16 -6.23 -10.19
CA ARG A 18 9.22 -7.24 -10.24
C ARG A 18 10.49 -6.62 -10.82
N ALA A 19 11.60 -6.75 -10.11
CA ALA A 19 12.91 -6.27 -10.53
C ALA A 19 13.96 -7.33 -10.17
N ASP A 20 14.81 -7.70 -11.13
CA ASP A 20 15.86 -8.71 -10.96
C ASP A 20 15.37 -10.01 -10.31
N GLY A 21 14.20 -10.48 -10.73
CA GLY A 21 13.57 -11.70 -10.24
C GLY A 21 12.86 -11.59 -8.89
N ARG A 22 12.95 -10.45 -8.18
CA ARG A 22 12.39 -10.24 -6.84
C ARG A 22 11.25 -9.23 -6.81
N TRP A 23 10.39 -9.35 -5.80
CA TRP A 23 9.36 -8.36 -5.52
C TRP A 23 9.94 -7.10 -4.86
N ILE A 24 9.55 -5.93 -5.36
CA ILE A 24 9.86 -4.64 -4.75
C ILE A 24 8.60 -3.78 -4.65
N THR A 25 8.51 -2.98 -3.58
CA THR A 25 7.48 -1.95 -3.43
C THR A 25 8.04 -0.59 -3.81
N GLU A 26 7.26 0.17 -4.57
CA GLU A 26 7.54 1.56 -4.90
C GLU A 26 6.40 2.45 -4.41
N ARG A 27 6.71 3.59 -3.79
CA ARG A 27 5.68 4.53 -3.33
C ARG A 27 5.00 5.17 -4.54
N SER A 28 3.67 5.16 -4.55
CA SER A 28 2.90 5.81 -5.60
C SER A 28 2.91 7.32 -5.37
N SER A 29 3.46 8.10 -6.30
CA SER A 29 3.31 9.56 -6.31
C SER A 29 1.96 9.94 -6.92
N GLY A 30 0.92 10.07 -6.09
CA GLY A 30 -0.44 10.38 -6.54
C GLY A 30 -1.15 11.37 -5.62
N GLY A 31 -2.04 12.20 -6.19
CA GLY A 31 -2.69 13.30 -5.46
C GLY A 31 -3.47 12.84 -4.21
N LEU A 32 -4.15 11.70 -4.28
CA LEU A 32 -4.88 11.15 -3.13
C LEU A 32 -3.94 10.70 -2.00
N ALA A 33 -2.85 9.98 -2.33
CA ALA A 33 -1.87 9.53 -1.34
C ALA A 33 -1.21 10.71 -0.62
N SER A 34 -0.77 11.72 -1.38
CA SER A 34 -0.18 12.94 -0.83
C SER A 34 -1.15 13.71 0.05
N ALA A 35 -2.43 13.79 -0.33
CA ALA A 35 -3.44 14.50 0.46
C ALA A 35 -3.81 13.77 1.77
N MET A 36 -3.87 12.44 1.75
CA MET A 36 -4.36 11.65 2.88
C MET A 36 -3.29 11.27 3.89
N ASN A 37 -2.01 11.18 3.49
CA ASN A 37 -0.90 10.79 4.38
C ASN A 37 -0.83 11.59 5.69
N PRO A 38 -0.94 12.94 5.70
CA PRO A 38 -0.91 13.72 6.94
C PRO A 38 -2.09 13.40 7.88
N LEU A 39 -3.25 13.07 7.32
CA LEU A 39 -4.46 12.77 8.09
C LEU A 39 -4.35 11.38 8.75
N LEU A 40 -3.89 10.38 7.99
CA LEU A 40 -3.66 9.02 8.49
C LEU A 40 -2.62 9.01 9.62
N GLY A 41 -1.52 9.74 9.46
CA GLY A 41 -0.47 9.83 10.50
C GLY A 41 -0.95 10.47 11.80
N ARG A 42 -1.88 11.44 11.73
CA ARG A 42 -2.41 12.13 12.92
C ARG A 42 -3.51 11.35 13.65
N SER A 43 -4.29 10.54 12.93
CA SER A 43 -5.49 9.88 13.47
C SER A 43 -5.32 8.38 13.72
N GLY A 44 -4.19 7.78 13.34
CA GLY A 44 -3.92 6.35 13.55
C GLY A 44 -4.89 5.49 12.73
N GLY A 45 -4.86 5.68 11.41
CA GLY A 45 -5.80 5.06 10.47
C GLY A 45 -5.19 4.03 9.53
N ASP A 46 -6.05 3.25 8.87
CA ASP A 46 -5.64 2.22 7.90
C ASP A 46 -5.95 2.66 6.47
N TRP A 47 -5.17 2.15 5.52
CA TRP A 47 -5.46 2.24 4.09
C TRP A 47 -5.76 0.86 3.52
N ILE A 48 -6.92 0.72 2.88
CA ILE A 48 -7.34 -0.50 2.20
C ILE A 48 -7.41 -0.24 0.70
N GLY A 49 -6.72 -1.07 -0.07
CA GLY A 49 -6.71 -0.97 -1.53
C GLY A 49 -5.92 -2.10 -2.17
N TRP A 50 -5.89 -2.11 -3.49
CA TRP A 50 -5.13 -3.09 -4.25
C TRP A 50 -3.68 -2.65 -4.44
N ALA A 51 -2.73 -3.50 -4.05
CA ALA A 51 -1.29 -3.27 -4.17
C ALA A 51 -0.76 -3.31 -5.62
N GLY A 52 -1.61 -3.74 -6.56
CA GLY A 52 -1.19 -4.07 -7.92
C GLY A 52 -0.74 -5.51 -8.06
N HIS A 53 -0.83 -5.99 -9.29
CA HIS A 53 -0.53 -7.36 -9.71
C HIS A 53 -1.51 -8.43 -9.18
N SER A 54 -1.81 -9.43 -10.01
CA SER A 54 -2.80 -10.49 -9.72
C SER A 54 -2.30 -11.90 -10.08
N GLY A 55 -0.97 -12.09 -10.17
CA GLY A 55 -0.37 -13.39 -10.42
C GLY A 55 -0.37 -14.27 -9.17
N ASP A 56 -0.51 -15.58 -9.36
CA ASP A 56 -0.48 -16.58 -8.27
C ASP A 56 0.94 -17.02 -7.89
N GLU A 57 1.93 -16.70 -8.72
CA GLU A 57 3.33 -17.05 -8.50
C GLU A 57 3.89 -16.27 -7.30
N GLU A 58 4.53 -16.98 -6.36
CA GLU A 58 5.31 -16.44 -5.24
C GLU A 58 4.52 -15.54 -4.27
N GLN A 59 3.30 -15.97 -3.91
CA GLN A 59 2.47 -15.24 -2.94
C GLN A 59 3.17 -14.96 -1.59
N GLU A 60 4.07 -15.83 -1.15
CA GLU A 60 4.80 -15.67 0.12
C GLU A 60 5.77 -14.48 0.08
N GLU A 61 6.64 -14.41 -0.94
CA GLU A 61 7.59 -13.32 -1.10
C GLU A 61 6.85 -11.99 -1.29
N ARG A 62 5.77 -11.99 -2.10
CA ARG A 62 4.92 -10.81 -2.28
C ARG A 62 4.31 -10.34 -0.95
N ARG A 63 3.82 -11.27 -0.14
CA ARG A 63 3.24 -10.95 1.17
C ARG A 63 4.29 -10.38 2.12
N ALA A 64 5.49 -10.94 2.14
CA ALA A 64 6.59 -10.45 2.95
C ALA A 64 6.93 -8.98 2.60
N VAL A 65 7.12 -8.67 1.31
CA VAL A 65 7.46 -7.30 0.89
C VAL A 65 6.34 -6.30 1.18
N LEU A 66 5.08 -6.72 1.15
CA LEU A 66 3.94 -5.86 1.53
C LEU A 66 3.81 -5.62 3.03
N GLN A 67 4.27 -6.55 3.88
CA GLN A 67 4.24 -6.40 5.34
C GLN A 67 5.33 -5.45 5.85
N ASP A 68 6.41 -5.28 5.09
CA ASP A 68 7.51 -4.38 5.43
C ASP A 68 7.26 -2.90 5.06
N TRP A 69 6.12 -2.58 4.44
CA TRP A 69 5.77 -1.21 4.01
C TRP A 69 5.01 -0.41 5.07
#